data_AF-A0A9D5FIU7-F1
#
_entry.id   AF-A0A9D5FIU7-F1
#
_cell.length_a   1.000
_cell.length_b   1.000
_cell.length_c   1.000
_cell.angle_alpha   90.00
_cell.angle_beta   90.00
_cell.angle_gamma   90.00
#
_symmetry.space_group_name_H-M   'P 1'
#
loop_
_entity.id
_entity.type
_entity.pdbx_description
1 polymer ?
#
loop_
_entity_poly.entity_id
_entity_poly.type
_entity_poly.pdbx_seq_one_letter_code
_entity_poly.pdbx_strand_id
1 'polypeptide(L)'
;MQSIIDQILQWPEIIQGVIGSAIFWLIQVLIICVGKFILRQSNRYSRALARETLIREWIYRKYYSRSGLVNITQGFIITFDHVFQYLIRGLIFIVIALVFSGISQLILGISLVAALYYLLRSLMWLNPKVDWSRDDTLKHWKRIAEIEKTLMGKVDTDTQERIEQFTKEDVETINNS
;
A
#
# COMPACT_ATOMS: atom_id res chain seq x y z
N MET A 1 3.32 -49.45 5.74
CA MET A 1 2.71 -48.23 6.30
C MET A 1 1.24 -48.42 6.75
N GLN A 2 0.70 -49.64 6.73
CA GLN A 2 -0.64 -49.97 7.25
C GLN A 2 -0.69 -50.18 8.78
N SER A 3 0.43 -50.27 9.50
CA SER A 3 0.41 -50.81 10.87
C SER A 3 -0.01 -49.85 12.00
N ILE A 4 0.00 -48.53 11.77
CA ILE A 4 -0.27 -47.56 12.85
C ILE A 4 -1.75 -47.17 12.89
N ILE A 5 -2.36 -46.95 11.73
CA ILE A 5 -3.78 -46.59 11.63
C ILE A 5 -4.65 -47.76 12.11
N ASP A 6 -4.30 -48.99 11.71
CA ASP A 6 -5.03 -50.19 12.12
C ASP A 6 -4.92 -50.46 13.64
N GLN A 7 -3.79 -50.10 14.26
CA GLN A 7 -3.62 -50.19 15.72
C GLN A 7 -4.40 -49.12 16.48
N ILE A 8 -4.45 -47.89 15.94
CA ILE A 8 -5.26 -46.80 16.53
C ILE A 8 -6.76 -47.13 16.42
N LEU A 9 -7.18 -47.78 15.34
CA LEU A 9 -8.57 -48.22 15.13
C LEU A 9 -9.03 -49.31 16.11
N GLN A 10 -8.11 -50.05 16.73
CA GLN A 10 -8.42 -51.05 17.76
C GLN A 10 -8.51 -50.48 19.19
N TRP A 11 -8.18 -49.20 19.39
CA TRP A 11 -8.25 -48.59 20.72
C TRP A 11 -9.70 -48.32 21.15
N PRO A 12 -9.97 -48.30 22.47
CA PRO A 12 -11.27 -47.91 23.00
C PRO A 12 -11.76 -46.58 22.39
N GLU A 13 -13.04 -46.51 22.05
CA GLU A 13 -13.66 -45.35 21.37
C GLU A 13 -13.40 -44.03 22.10
N ILE A 14 -13.33 -44.05 23.43
CA ILE A 14 -13.00 -42.89 24.27
C ILE A 14 -11.60 -42.36 23.97
N ILE A 15 -10.60 -43.24 23.81
CA ILE A 15 -9.21 -42.87 23.54
C ILE A 15 -9.07 -42.32 22.12
N GLN A 16 -9.78 -42.93 21.15
CA GLN A 16 -9.86 -42.39 19.78
C GLN A 16 -10.48 -40.99 19.74
N GLY A 17 -11.54 -40.76 20.51
CA GLY A 17 -12.17 -39.44 20.63
C GLY A 17 -11.23 -38.38 21.21
N VAL A 18 -10.44 -38.73 22.23
CA VAL A 18 -9.43 -37.83 22.82
C VAL A 18 -8.32 -37.50 21.82
N ILE A 19 -7.83 -38.48 21.06
CA ILE A 19 -6.78 -38.27 20.04
C ILE A 19 -7.30 -37.43 18.88
N GLY A 20 -8.51 -37.71 18.40
CA GLY A 20 -9.15 -36.89 17.37
C GLY A 20 -9.30 -35.44 17.81
N SER A 21 -9.71 -35.22 19.06
CA SER A 21 -9.84 -33.88 19.64
C SER A 21 -8.48 -33.18 19.81
N ALA A 22 -7.43 -33.91 20.20
CA ALA A 22 -6.08 -33.37 20.32
C ALA A 22 -5.49 -32.97 18.95
N ILE A 23 -5.68 -33.80 17.92
CA ILE A 23 -5.26 -33.50 16.55
C ILE A 23 -6.04 -32.30 16.00
N PHE A 24 -7.35 -32.28 16.20
CA PHE A 24 -8.19 -31.15 15.79
C PHE A 24 -7.74 -29.84 16.46
N TRP A 25 -7.47 -29.88 17.77
CA TRP A 25 -6.93 -28.74 18.50
C TRP A 25 -5.59 -28.28 17.92
N LEU A 26 -4.69 -29.21 17.61
CA LEU A 26 -3.37 -28.88 17.04
C LEU A 26 -3.50 -28.23 15.65
N ILE A 27 -4.38 -28.76 14.79
CA ILE A 27 -4.71 -28.16 13.49
C ILE A 27 -5.29 -26.75 13.69
N GLN A 28 -6.22 -26.58 14.64
CA GLN A 28 -6.83 -25.30 14.92
C GLN A 28 -5.82 -24.26 15.41
N VAL A 29 -4.89 -24.66 16.29
CA VAL A 29 -3.78 -23.81 16.75
C VAL A 29 -2.89 -23.41 15.58
N LEU A 30 -2.58 -24.33 14.66
CA LEU A 30 -1.77 -24.07 13.49
C LEU A 30 -2.46 -23.07 12.54
N ILE A 31 -3.75 -23.28 12.26
CA ILE A 31 -4.57 -22.35 11.45
C ILE A 31 -4.61 -20.96 12.09
N ILE A 32 -4.84 -20.86 13.39
CA ILE A 32 -4.88 -19.58 14.10
C ILE A 32 -3.51 -18.90 14.07
N CYS A 33 -2.42 -19.65 14.20
CA CYS A 33 -1.06 -19.12 14.15
C CYS A 33 -0.73 -18.54 12.77
N VAL A 34 -0.99 -19.30 11.70
CA VAL A 34 -0.81 -18.85 10.31
C VAL A 34 -1.73 -17.68 10.01
N GLY A 35 -3.01 -17.73 10.42
CA GLY A 35 -3.97 -16.65 10.25
C GLY A 35 -3.52 -15.35 10.92
N LYS A 36 -3.02 -15.43 12.16
CA LYS A 36 -2.45 -14.28 12.89
C LYS A 36 -1.22 -13.72 12.17
N PHE A 37 -0.36 -14.57 11.62
CA PHE A 37 0.80 -14.12 10.84
C PHE A 37 0.37 -13.37 9.57
N ILE A 38 -0.56 -13.95 8.80
CA ILE A 38 -1.11 -13.32 7.57
C ILE A 38 -1.78 -11.98 7.90
N LEU A 39 -2.59 -11.91 8.95
CA LEU A 39 -3.25 -10.67 9.38
C LEU A 39 -2.25 -9.59 9.79
N ARG A 40 -1.19 -9.96 10.53
CA ARG A 40 -0.11 -9.02 10.89
C ARG A 40 0.58 -8.47 9.64
N GLN A 41 0.89 -9.32 8.67
CA GLN A 41 1.50 -8.85 7.43
C GLN A 41 0.53 -7.97 6.63
N SER A 42 -0.73 -8.38 6.50
CA SER A 42 -1.77 -7.59 5.82
C SER A 42 -1.89 -6.18 6.43
N ASN A 43 -1.89 -6.05 7.76
CA ASN A 43 -1.92 -4.75 8.43
C ASN A 43 -0.69 -3.90 8.11
N ARG A 44 0.50 -4.50 8.01
CA ARG A 44 1.72 -3.78 7.61
C ARG A 44 1.65 -3.32 6.16
N TYR A 45 1.18 -4.19 5.26
CA TYR A 45 0.98 -3.85 3.85
C TYR A 45 -0.07 -2.74 3.68
N SER A 46 -1.19 -2.81 4.40
CA SER A 46 -2.23 -1.79 4.40
C SER A 46 -1.68 -0.43 4.85
N ARG A 47 -0.90 -0.38 5.93
CA ARG A 47 -0.23 0.86 6.38
C ARG A 47 0.77 1.40 5.34
N ALA A 48 1.53 0.52 4.67
CA ALA A 48 2.45 0.93 3.62
C ALA A 48 1.73 1.50 2.40
N LEU A 49 0.62 0.89 1.98
CA LEU A 49 -0.23 1.38 0.89
C LEU A 49 -0.91 2.71 1.24
N ALA A 50 -1.37 2.86 2.49
CA ALA A 50 -1.93 4.12 2.99
C ALA A 50 -0.87 5.24 2.96
N ARG A 51 0.34 4.95 3.43
CA ARG A 51 1.45 5.90 3.39
C ARG A 51 1.82 6.30 1.96
N GLU A 52 1.91 5.34 1.05
CA GLU A 52 2.18 5.62 -0.36
C GLU A 52 1.09 6.47 -1.00
N THR A 53 -0.17 6.21 -0.67
CA THR A 53 -1.31 7.01 -1.15
C THR A 53 -1.19 8.46 -0.68
N LEU A 54 -0.79 8.68 0.58
CA LEU A 54 -0.53 10.02 1.12
C LEU A 54 0.66 10.71 0.44
N ILE A 55 1.75 9.98 0.19
CA ILE A 55 2.92 10.52 -0.53
C ILE A 55 2.52 10.96 -1.93
N ARG A 56 1.78 10.12 -2.66
CA ARG A 56 1.27 10.47 -3.99
C ARG A 56 0.37 11.71 -3.91
N GLU A 57 -0.59 11.74 -2.98
CA GLU A 57 -1.46 12.91 -2.78
C GLU A 57 -0.64 14.18 -2.54
N TRP A 58 0.37 14.12 -1.65
CA TRP A 58 1.25 15.24 -1.37
C TRP A 58 2.02 15.71 -2.61
N ILE A 59 2.63 14.80 -3.38
CA ILE A 59 3.35 15.15 -4.61
C ILE A 59 2.43 15.86 -5.60
N TYR A 60 1.26 15.27 -5.87
CA TYR A 60 0.32 15.84 -6.84
C TYR A 60 -0.19 17.22 -6.39
N ARG A 61 -0.53 17.38 -5.10
CA ARG A 61 -1.02 18.65 -4.58
C ARG A 61 0.05 19.73 -4.53
N LYS A 62 1.27 19.39 -4.12
CA LYS A 62 2.38 20.35 -3.93
C LYS A 62 3.05 20.75 -5.25
N TYR A 63 3.17 19.83 -6.20
CA TYR A 63 3.96 20.04 -7.43
C TYR A 63 3.14 20.23 -8.71
N TYR A 64 1.85 19.84 -8.76
CA TYR A 64 1.05 19.96 -9.98
C TYR A 64 -0.11 20.95 -9.88
N SER A 65 -0.74 21.11 -8.72
CA SER A 65 -2.04 21.79 -8.64
C SER A 65 -1.97 23.31 -8.79
N ARG A 66 -0.88 23.98 -8.36
CA ARG A 66 -0.78 25.47 -8.32
C ARG A 66 0.65 25.99 -8.29
N SER A 67 1.53 25.35 -9.03
CA SER A 67 2.96 25.50 -8.86
C SER A 67 3.63 25.85 -10.18
N GLY A 68 4.60 26.77 -10.15
CA GLY A 68 5.27 27.27 -11.35
C GLY A 68 6.03 26.16 -12.10
N LEU A 69 6.50 26.47 -13.32
CA LEU A 69 7.11 25.50 -14.25
C LEU A 69 8.16 24.58 -13.59
N VAL A 70 8.99 25.14 -12.70
CA VAL A 70 10.06 24.43 -11.98
C VAL A 70 9.52 23.34 -11.06
N ASN A 71 8.43 23.60 -10.34
CA ASN A 71 7.85 22.66 -9.40
C ASN A 71 7.14 21.51 -10.13
N ILE A 72 6.56 21.78 -11.29
CA ILE A 72 5.96 20.74 -12.14
C ILE A 72 7.04 19.74 -12.60
N THR A 73 8.22 20.23 -12.99
CA THR A 73 9.35 19.37 -13.37
C THR A 73 9.79 18.45 -12.22
N GLN A 74 9.86 18.97 -10.99
CA GLN A 74 10.22 18.17 -9.82
C GLN A 74 9.17 17.07 -9.55
N GLY A 75 7.88 17.42 -9.56
CA GLY A 75 6.79 16.46 -9.40
C GLY A 75 6.82 15.36 -10.47
N PHE A 76 7.12 15.74 -11.73
CA PHE A 76 7.25 14.81 -12.85
C PHE A 76 8.40 13.82 -12.64
N ILE A 77 9.59 14.30 -12.27
CA ILE A 77 10.76 13.45 -12.03
C ILE A 77 10.47 12.44 -10.92
N ILE A 78 9.91 12.89 -9.79
CA ILE A 78 9.59 12.00 -8.65
C ILE A 78 8.54 10.95 -9.03
N THR A 79 7.50 11.36 -9.76
CA THR A 79 6.45 10.45 -10.22
C THR A 79 7.02 9.40 -11.18
N PHE A 80 7.84 9.82 -12.13
CA PHE A 80 8.47 8.90 -13.09
C PHE A 80 9.46 7.94 -12.43
N ASP A 81 10.25 8.39 -11.46
CA ASP A 81 11.14 7.52 -10.69
C ASP A 81 10.34 6.38 -10.02
N HIS A 82 9.23 6.70 -9.36
CA HIS A 82 8.35 5.68 -8.78
C HIS A 82 7.73 4.75 -9.82
N VAL A 83 7.26 5.28 -10.95
CA VAL A 83 6.70 4.47 -12.05
C VAL A 83 7.75 3.49 -12.57
N PHE A 84 8.97 3.96 -12.83
CA PHE A 84 10.06 3.12 -13.32
C PHE A 84 10.47 2.04 -12.32
N GLN A 85 10.58 2.38 -11.03
CA GLN A 85 10.91 1.39 -10.00
C GLN A 85 9.89 0.25 -9.96
N TYR A 86 8.60 0.55 -10.04
CA TYR A 86 7.56 -0.48 -10.06
C TYR A 86 7.49 -1.23 -11.39
N LEU A 87 7.71 -0.55 -12.51
CA LEU A 87 7.80 -1.18 -13.82
C LEU A 87 8.94 -2.21 -13.87
N ILE A 88 10.14 -1.83 -13.41
CA ILE A 88 11.32 -2.71 -13.35
C ILE A 88 11.03 -3.92 -12.46
N ARG A 89 10.42 -3.72 -11.28
CA ARG A 89 10.01 -4.84 -10.41
C ARG A 89 9.02 -5.77 -11.11
N GLY A 90 8.02 -5.23 -11.80
CA GLY A 90 7.07 -6.01 -12.58
C GLY A 90 7.76 -6.84 -13.66
N LEU A 91 8.69 -6.24 -14.41
CA LEU A 91 9.48 -6.92 -15.44
C LEU A 91 10.34 -8.04 -14.85
N ILE A 92 10.97 -7.84 -13.69
CA ILE A 92 11.73 -8.89 -13.00
C ILE A 92 10.84 -10.10 -12.71
N PHE A 93 9.62 -9.89 -12.23
CA PHE A 93 8.68 -10.99 -11.97
C PHE A 93 8.20 -11.68 -13.24
N ILE A 94 8.08 -10.97 -14.37
CA ILE A 94 7.81 -11.58 -15.67
C ILE A 94 8.98 -12.48 -16.09
N VAL A 95 10.23 -12.00 -15.95
CA VAL A 95 11.42 -12.80 -16.26
C VAL A 95 11.47 -14.06 -15.40
N ILE A 96 11.19 -13.95 -14.09
CA ILE A 96 11.10 -15.10 -13.19
C ILE A 96 9.99 -16.06 -13.67
N ALA A 97 8.80 -15.55 -14.01
CA ALA A 97 7.70 -16.38 -14.49
C ALA A 97 8.08 -17.18 -15.75
N LEU A 98 8.81 -16.55 -16.68
CA LEU A 98 9.27 -17.19 -17.92
C LEU A 98 10.34 -18.26 -17.63
N VAL A 99 11.33 -17.95 -16.80
CA VAL A 99 12.43 -18.88 -16.45
C VAL A 99 11.90 -20.11 -15.70
N PHE A 100 10.94 -19.93 -14.79
CA PHE A 100 10.41 -21.01 -13.95
C PHE A 100 9.12 -21.65 -14.50
N SER A 101 8.67 -21.24 -15.70
CA SER A 101 7.44 -21.73 -16.33
C SER A 101 7.42 -23.26 -16.50
N GLY A 102 8.56 -23.86 -16.81
CA GLY A 102 8.71 -25.31 -16.97
C GLY A 102 8.91 -26.11 -15.69
N ILE A 103 9.15 -25.45 -14.54
CA ILE A 103 9.45 -26.14 -13.27
C ILE A 103 8.18 -26.38 -12.46
N SER A 104 7.32 -25.35 -12.33
CA SER A 104 6.09 -25.46 -11.55
C SER A 104 5.06 -24.42 -11.98
N GLN A 105 3.84 -24.89 -12.26
CA GLN A 105 2.69 -24.01 -12.54
C GLN A 105 2.36 -23.07 -11.37
N LEU A 106 2.66 -23.49 -10.13
CA LEU A 106 2.41 -22.68 -8.93
C LEU A 106 3.35 -21.46 -8.90
N ILE A 107 4.63 -21.66 -9.21
CA ILE A 107 5.63 -20.57 -9.26
C ILE A 107 5.27 -19.58 -10.38
N LEU A 108 4.84 -20.08 -11.54
CA LEU A 108 4.37 -19.25 -12.64
C LEU A 108 3.16 -18.39 -12.21
N GLY A 109 2.16 -18.99 -11.56
CA GLY A 109 0.99 -18.27 -11.08
C GLY A 109 1.33 -17.16 -10.09
N ILE A 110 2.15 -17.46 -9.07
CA ILE A 110 2.59 -16.46 -8.08
C ILE A 110 3.36 -15.32 -8.75
N SER A 111 4.28 -15.65 -9.66
CA SER A 111 5.14 -14.65 -10.31
C SER A 111 4.32 -13.73 -11.23
N LEU A 112 3.35 -14.27 -11.97
CA LEU A 112 2.45 -13.46 -12.80
C LEU A 112 1.55 -12.53 -11.96
N VAL A 113 1.02 -13.02 -10.84
CA VAL A 113 0.23 -12.19 -9.92
C VAL A 113 1.09 -11.07 -9.34
N ALA A 114 2.34 -11.36 -8.96
CA ALA A 114 3.27 -10.35 -8.47
C ALA A 114 3.63 -9.32 -9.55
N ALA A 115 3.87 -9.76 -10.80
CA ALA A 115 4.11 -8.88 -11.93
C ALA A 115 2.92 -7.94 -12.17
N LEU A 116 1.71 -8.49 -12.24
CA LEU A 116 0.49 -7.71 -12.44
C LEU A 116 0.28 -6.70 -11.31
N TYR A 117 0.52 -7.09 -10.06
CA TYR A 117 0.46 -6.20 -8.91
C TYR A 117 1.37 -4.97 -9.09
N TYR A 118 2.64 -5.18 -9.48
CA TYR A 118 3.58 -4.07 -9.67
C TYR A 118 3.25 -3.20 -10.88
N LEU A 119 2.75 -3.78 -11.97
CA LEU A 119 2.30 -3.03 -13.14
C LEU A 119 1.05 -2.19 -12.85
N LEU A 120 0.09 -2.72 -12.10
CA LEU A 120 -1.07 -1.93 -11.67
C LEU A 120 -0.64 -0.81 -10.72
N ARG A 121 0.31 -1.09 -9.83
CA ARG A 121 0.86 -0.09 -8.90
C ARG A 121 1.60 1.03 -9.63
N SER A 122 2.35 0.74 -10.69
CA SER A 122 2.97 1.77 -11.53
C SER A 122 1.92 2.63 -12.26
N LEU A 123 0.86 2.01 -12.78
CA LEU A 123 -0.25 2.75 -13.40
C LEU A 123 -0.97 3.67 -12.42
N MET A 124 -1.14 3.23 -11.16
CA MET A 124 -1.70 4.06 -10.09
C MET A 124 -0.85 5.28 -9.76
N TRP A 125 0.43 5.31 -10.12
CA TRP A 125 1.28 6.49 -9.99
C TRP A 125 1.12 7.49 -11.12
N LEU A 126 0.56 7.09 -12.27
CA LEU A 126 0.33 8.00 -13.40
C LEU A 126 -1.03 8.70 -13.32
N ASN A 127 -2.01 8.10 -12.66
CA ASN A 127 -3.37 8.63 -12.58
C ASN A 127 -3.69 9.16 -11.17
N PRO A 128 -3.70 10.49 -10.94
CA PRO A 128 -4.20 11.05 -9.70
C PRO A 128 -5.71 10.83 -9.61
N LYS A 129 -6.15 9.96 -8.69
CA LYS A 129 -7.57 9.58 -8.51
C LYS A 129 -8.51 10.72 -8.10
N VAL A 130 -8.02 11.94 -7.86
CA VAL A 130 -8.83 13.00 -7.29
C VAL A 130 -8.62 14.30 -8.06
N ASP A 131 -9.75 14.87 -8.46
CA ASP A 131 -9.84 16.19 -9.09
C ASP A 131 -9.69 17.26 -7.99
N TRP A 132 -8.45 17.72 -7.80
CA TRP A 132 -8.10 18.74 -6.80
C TRP A 132 -8.44 20.16 -7.27
N SER A 133 -8.94 20.34 -8.50
CA SER A 133 -9.24 21.65 -9.07
C SER A 133 -10.38 22.38 -8.36
N ARG A 134 -11.20 21.65 -7.59
CA ARG A 134 -12.38 22.18 -6.88
C ARG A 134 -12.11 22.58 -5.43
N ASP A 135 -10.92 22.33 -4.91
CA ASP A 135 -10.58 22.77 -3.56
C ASP A 135 -10.31 24.29 -3.56
N ASP A 136 -10.89 24.98 -2.58
CA ASP A 136 -10.51 26.34 -2.24
C ASP A 136 -9.00 26.41 -1.92
N THR A 137 -8.35 27.53 -2.25
CA THR A 137 -6.90 27.71 -2.18
C THR A 137 -6.39 27.47 -0.76
N LEU A 138 -7.06 28.03 0.25
CA LEU A 138 -6.66 27.86 1.64
C LEU A 138 -6.88 26.40 2.10
N LYS A 139 -7.99 25.79 1.69
CA LYS A 139 -8.29 24.38 2.00
C LYS A 139 -7.26 23.42 1.38
N HIS A 140 -6.80 23.70 0.17
CA HIS A 140 -5.76 22.94 -0.52
C HIS A 140 -4.44 22.95 0.27
N TRP A 141 -3.96 24.13 0.68
CA TRP A 141 -2.71 24.24 1.43
C TRP A 141 -2.81 23.68 2.86
N LYS A 142 -3.96 23.82 3.52
CA LYS A 142 -4.22 23.16 4.82
C LYS A 142 -4.13 21.64 4.70
N ARG A 143 -4.62 21.05 3.60
CA ARG A 143 -4.50 19.60 3.35
C ARG A 143 -3.04 19.19 3.13
N ILE A 144 -2.26 19.97 2.40
CA ILE A 144 -0.82 19.72 2.25
C ILE A 144 -0.13 19.70 3.63
N ALA A 145 -0.39 20.69 4.48
CA ALA A 145 0.18 20.76 5.82
C ALA A 145 -0.21 19.56 6.70
N GLU A 146 -1.46 19.10 6.61
CA GLU A 146 -1.93 17.89 7.31
C GLU A 146 -1.14 16.65 6.87
N ILE A 147 -0.93 16.49 5.56
CA ILE A 147 -0.19 15.36 5.00
C ILE A 147 1.29 15.44 5.40
N GLU A 148 1.91 16.61 5.35
CA GLU A 148 3.30 16.82 5.76
C GLU A 148 3.51 16.50 7.24
N LYS A 149 2.61 16.99 8.11
CA LYS A 149 2.63 16.65 9.53
C LYS A 149 2.51 15.14 9.75
N THR A 150 1.67 14.46 8.96
CA THR A 150 1.46 13.01 9.05
C THR A 150 2.66 12.21 8.54
N LEU A 151 3.28 12.63 7.43
CA LEU A 151 4.37 11.90 6.77
C LEU A 151 5.76 12.21 7.34
N MET A 152 5.98 13.47 7.73
CA MET A 152 7.30 14.04 8.07
C MET A 152 7.37 14.52 9.53
N GLY A 153 6.24 14.59 10.25
CA GLY A 153 6.18 15.07 11.64
C GLY A 153 6.25 16.59 11.79
N LYS A 154 6.51 17.32 10.70
CA LYS A 154 6.56 18.78 10.64
C LYS A 154 5.98 19.28 9.33
N VAL A 155 5.46 20.50 9.35
CA VAL A 155 4.99 21.21 8.15
C VAL A 155 6.18 21.97 7.55
N ASP A 156 6.30 21.95 6.23
CA ASP A 156 7.34 22.67 5.52
C ASP A 156 7.12 24.19 5.62
N THR A 157 8.22 24.94 5.65
CA THR A 157 8.22 26.41 5.75
C THR A 157 7.47 27.04 4.58
N ASP A 158 7.64 26.48 3.37
CA ASP A 158 6.93 26.96 2.17
C ASP A 158 5.41 26.89 2.32
N THR A 159 4.92 25.87 3.00
CA THR A 159 3.50 25.56 3.15
C THR A 159 2.91 26.42 4.25
N GLN A 160 3.68 26.68 5.32
CA GLN A 160 3.31 27.65 6.36
C GLN A 160 3.16 29.05 5.77
N GLU A 161 4.15 29.52 5.01
CA GLU A 161 4.14 30.84 4.37
C GLU A 161 2.92 31.01 3.43
N ARG A 162 2.62 29.98 2.62
CA ARG A 162 1.45 29.99 1.74
C ARG A 162 0.14 30.08 2.51
N ILE A 163 -0.01 29.31 3.60
CA ILE A 163 -1.23 29.37 4.43
C ILE A 163 -1.40 30.75 5.06
N GLU A 164 -0.32 31.34 5.58
CA GLU A 164 -0.34 32.68 6.17
C GLU A 164 -0.72 33.75 5.14
N GLN A 165 -0.17 33.66 3.92
CA GLN A 165 -0.49 34.57 2.83
C GLN A 165 -1.99 34.55 2.50
N PHE A 166 -2.56 33.36 2.22
CA PHE A 166 -3.96 33.25 1.85
C PHE A 166 -4.91 33.61 3.00
N THR A 167 -4.50 33.35 4.24
CA THR A 167 -5.29 33.76 5.41
C THR A 167 -5.38 35.28 5.53
N LYS A 168 -4.32 36.02 5.20
CA LYS A 168 -4.32 37.49 5.19
C LYS A 168 -5.19 38.04 4.05
N GLU A 169 -5.09 37.45 2.85
CA GLU A 169 -5.88 37.84 1.69
C GLU A 169 -7.40 37.64 1.92
N ASP A 170 -7.80 36.55 2.57
CA ASP A 170 -9.21 36.30 2.93
C ASP A 170 -9.75 37.36 3.92
N VAL A 171 -8.94 37.75 4.91
CA VAL A 171 -9.31 38.75 5.93
C VAL A 171 -9.45 40.15 5.32
N GLU A 172 -8.56 40.53 4.41
CA GLU A 172 -8.64 41.81 3.69
C GLU A 172 -9.86 41.87 2.76
N THR A 173 -10.23 40.76 2.14
CA THR A 173 -11.41 40.68 1.27
C THR A 173 -12.70 40.87 2.06
N ILE A 174 -12.77 40.28 3.27
CA ILE A 174 -13.93 40.43 4.18
C ILE A 174 -14.03 41.86 4.72
N ASN A 175 -12.91 42.51 5.05
CA ASN A 175 -12.92 43.87 5.60
C ASN A 175 -13.23 44.96 4.55
N ASN A 176 -13.06 44.64 3.25
CA ASN A 176 -13.31 45.55 2.14
C ASN A 176 -14.67 45.31 1.43
N SER A 177 -15.49 44.37 1.92
CA SER A 177 -16.83 44.04 1.40
C SER A 177 -17.92 44.55 2.33
#